data_AF-A0A3D1HC48-F1
#
_entry.id   AF-A0A3D1HC48-F1
#
_cell.length_a   1.000
_cell.length_b   1.000
_cell.length_c   1.000
_cell.angle_alpha   90.00
_cell.angle_beta   90.00
_cell.angle_gamma   90.00
#
_symmetry.space_group_name_H-M   'P 1'
#
loop_
_entity.id
_entity.type
_entity.pdbx_description
1 polymer ?
#
loop_
_entity_poly.entity_id
_entity_poly.type
_entity_poly.pdbx_seq_one_letter_code
_entity_poly.pdbx_strand_id
1 'polypeptide(L)'
;MDGVLSENQAKLNKLNSSIQAAYERRRKIITDSKLYTYDKLSELYGGAEGQALLDAVTAEHTLIGKLTDSGMSYADIEGLVDSSDGADSKSGNSSDSDVADGQTSFFENKNPYTV
;
A
#
# COMPACT_ATOMS: atom_id res chain seq x y z
N MET A 1 -35.84 -40.88 15.01
CA MET A 1 -34.43 -40.53 15.34
C MET A 1 -33.65 -40.18 14.07
N ASP A 2 -33.66 -41.02 13.03
CA ASP A 2 -32.91 -40.78 11.78
C ASP A 2 -33.25 -39.49 11.01
N GLY A 3 -34.54 -39.11 10.94
CA GLY A 3 -34.96 -37.90 10.23
C GLY A 3 -34.45 -36.59 10.85
N VAL A 4 -34.22 -36.57 12.17
CA VAL A 4 -33.71 -35.38 12.88
C VAL A 4 -32.20 -35.22 12.64
N LEU A 5 -31.46 -36.33 12.59
CA LEU A 5 -30.04 -36.34 12.29
C LEU A 5 -29.75 -35.85 10.86
N SER A 6 -30.52 -36.35 9.87
CA SER A 6 -30.36 -35.93 8.48
C SER A 6 -30.71 -34.46 8.25
N GLU A 7 -31.76 -33.97 8.91
CA GLU A 7 -32.14 -32.55 8.85
C GLU A 7 -31.05 -31.65 9.47
N ASN A 8 -30.49 -32.06 10.61
CA ASN A 8 -29.40 -31.33 11.24
C ASN A 8 -28.13 -31.32 10.37
N GLN A 9 -27.81 -32.42 9.70
CA GLN A 9 -26.69 -32.46 8.76
C GLN A 9 -26.90 -31.49 7.58
N ALA A 10 -28.12 -31.43 7.03
CA ALA A 10 -28.44 -30.48 5.97
C ALA A 10 -28.31 -29.02 6.42
N LYS A 11 -28.74 -28.69 7.65
CA LYS A 11 -28.57 -27.35 8.25
C LYS A 11 -27.09 -27.01 8.43
N LEU A 12 -26.29 -27.94 8.95
CA LEU A 12 -24.84 -27.74 9.11
C LEU A 12 -24.15 -27.50 7.78
N ASN A 13 -24.48 -28.28 6.75
CA ASN A 13 -23.93 -28.11 5.42
C ASN A 13 -24.30 -26.73 4.83
N LYS A 14 -25.55 -26.29 4.99
CA LYS A 14 -26.01 -24.97 4.54
C LYS A 14 -25.29 -23.84 5.28
N LEU A 15 -25.13 -23.97 6.60
CA LEU A 15 -24.38 -23.00 7.40
C LEU A 15 -22.93 -22.92 6.95
N ASN A 16 -22.26 -24.06 6.76
CA ASN A 16 -20.88 -24.11 6.30
C ASN A 16 -20.71 -23.43 4.93
N SER A 17 -21.59 -23.73 3.97
CA SER A 17 -21.57 -23.07 2.66
C SER A 17 -21.79 -21.56 2.76
N SER A 18 -22.70 -21.11 3.63
CA SER A 18 -22.93 -19.67 3.85
C SER A 18 -21.72 -18.97 4.48
N ILE A 19 -21.07 -19.63 5.44
CA ILE A 19 -19.86 -19.13 6.10
C ILE A 19 -18.73 -18.99 5.09
N GLN A 20 -18.49 -20.00 4.26
CA GLN A 20 -17.48 -19.95 3.19
C GLN A 20 -17.78 -18.80 2.22
N ALA A 21 -19.01 -18.68 1.74
CA ALA A 21 -19.39 -17.58 0.84
C ALA A 21 -19.22 -16.19 1.48
N ALA A 22 -19.42 -16.06 2.80
CA ALA A 22 -19.16 -14.81 3.51
C ALA A 22 -17.66 -14.49 3.59
N TYR A 23 -16.81 -15.49 3.85
CA TYR A 23 -15.35 -15.34 3.85
C TYR A 23 -14.82 -14.93 2.47
N GLU A 24 -15.32 -15.55 1.41
CA GLU A 24 -14.99 -15.21 0.02
C GLU A 24 -15.32 -13.74 -0.30
N ARG A 25 -16.55 -13.31 0.04
CA ARG A 25 -16.97 -11.91 -0.15
C ARG A 25 -16.10 -10.94 0.63
N ARG A 26 -15.84 -11.24 1.92
CA ARG A 26 -14.98 -10.41 2.76
C ARG A 26 -13.57 -10.30 2.16
N ARG A 27 -13.00 -11.40 1.69
CA ARG A 27 -11.67 -11.39 1.07
C ARG A 27 -11.63 -10.53 -0.18
N LYS A 28 -12.64 -10.64 -1.05
CA LYS A 28 -12.76 -9.78 -2.23
C LYS A 28 -12.80 -8.30 -1.85
N ILE A 29 -13.68 -7.92 -0.91
CA ILE A 29 -13.80 -6.53 -0.43
C ILE A 29 -12.46 -5.99 0.08
N ILE A 30 -11.74 -6.79 0.87
CA ILE A 30 -10.43 -6.38 1.40
C ILE A 30 -9.42 -6.17 0.26
N THR A 31 -9.36 -7.07 -0.72
CA THR A 31 -8.44 -6.93 -1.86
C THR A 31 -8.78 -5.70 -2.70
N ASP A 32 -10.05 -5.52 -3.05
CA ASP A 32 -10.51 -4.38 -3.85
C ASP A 32 -10.24 -3.05 -3.13
N SER A 33 -10.46 -3.01 -1.81
CA SER A 33 -10.18 -1.83 -0.98
C SER A 33 -8.69 -1.51 -0.92
N LYS A 34 -7.83 -2.53 -0.79
CA LYS A 34 -6.37 -2.33 -0.76
C LYS A 34 -5.86 -1.79 -2.11
N LEU A 35 -6.36 -2.34 -3.20
CA LEU A 35 -6.01 -1.87 -4.54
C LEU A 35 -6.46 -0.42 -4.75
N TYR A 36 -7.71 -0.09 -4.38
CA TYR A 36 -8.21 1.27 -4.47
C TYR A 36 -7.34 2.29 -3.71
N THR A 37 -6.95 1.98 -2.47
CA THR A 37 -6.08 2.86 -1.69
C THR A 37 -4.68 2.96 -2.29
N TYR A 38 -4.13 1.84 -2.78
CA TYR A 38 -2.83 1.83 -3.45
C TYR A 38 -2.84 2.70 -4.71
N ASP A 39 -3.85 2.55 -5.58
CA ASP A 39 -3.99 3.34 -6.81
C ASP A 39 -4.10 4.84 -6.48
N LYS A 40 -4.87 5.19 -5.43
CA LYS A 40 -4.98 6.58 -4.98
C LYS A 40 -3.66 7.15 -4.47
N LEU A 41 -2.88 6.35 -3.74
CA LEU A 41 -1.54 6.77 -3.33
C LEU A 41 -0.63 6.93 -4.54
N SER A 42 -0.57 5.94 -5.45
CA SER A 42 0.23 6.03 -6.67
C SER A 42 -0.09 7.30 -7.47
N GLU A 43 -1.37 7.63 -7.68
CA GLU A 43 -1.80 8.86 -8.34
C GLU A 43 -1.28 10.13 -7.65
N LEU A 44 -1.34 10.21 -6.32
CA LEU A 44 -0.84 11.36 -5.55
C LEU A 44 0.68 11.54 -5.69
N TYR A 45 1.41 10.44 -5.84
CA TYR A 45 2.87 10.43 -6.03
C TYR A 45 3.28 10.32 -7.51
N GLY A 46 2.46 10.84 -8.43
CA GLY A 46 2.82 10.97 -9.84
C GLY A 46 2.87 9.65 -10.62
N GLY A 47 2.12 8.65 -10.17
CA GLY A 47 2.10 7.30 -10.76
C GLY A 47 3.23 6.39 -10.28
N ALA A 48 3.90 6.73 -9.19
CA ALA A 48 4.94 5.89 -8.60
C ALA A 48 4.34 4.58 -8.05
N GLU A 49 5.05 3.47 -8.25
CA GLU A 49 4.61 2.14 -7.84
C GLU A 49 5.70 1.39 -7.06
N GLY A 50 5.28 0.38 -6.30
CA GLY A 50 6.17 -0.54 -5.59
C GLY A 50 7.11 0.18 -4.62
N GLN A 51 8.42 -0.08 -4.75
CA GLN A 51 9.42 0.50 -3.87
C GLN A 51 9.53 2.02 -4.02
N ALA A 52 9.36 2.55 -5.24
CA ALA A 52 9.45 3.99 -5.48
C ALA A 52 8.35 4.76 -4.73
N LEU A 53 7.12 4.22 -4.71
CA LEU A 53 6.02 4.78 -3.92
C LEU A 53 6.32 4.73 -2.43
N LEU A 54 6.85 3.61 -1.95
CA LEU A 54 7.23 3.44 -0.54
C LEU A 54 8.32 4.44 -0.12
N ASP A 55 9.33 4.63 -0.96
CA ASP A 55 10.43 5.56 -0.71
C ASP A 55 9.92 7.01 -0.68
N ALA A 56 9.04 7.38 -1.60
CA ALA A 56 8.44 8.71 -1.66
C ALA A 56 7.59 9.01 -0.41
N VAL A 57 6.68 8.10 -0.03
CA VAL A 57 5.85 8.22 1.19
C VAL A 57 6.73 8.29 2.44
N THR A 58 7.80 7.48 2.50
CA THR A 58 8.73 7.47 3.65
C THR A 58 9.50 8.78 3.77
N ALA A 59 9.95 9.34 2.64
CA ALA A 59 10.65 10.61 2.59
C ALA A 59 9.74 11.75 3.08
N GLU A 60 8.50 11.82 2.60
CA GLU A 60 7.53 12.81 3.06
C GLU A 60 7.19 12.66 4.54
N HIS A 61 6.94 11.43 5.00
CA HIS A 61 6.66 11.18 6.42
C HIS A 61 7.83 11.62 7.32
N THR A 62 9.07 11.38 6.88
CA THR A 62 10.28 11.84 7.58
C THR A 62 10.38 13.36 7.59
N LEU A 63 10.08 14.03 6.48
CA LEU A 63 10.10 15.49 6.39
C LEU A 63 9.06 16.12 7.31
N ILE A 64 7.83 15.60 7.29
CA ILE A 64 6.75 16.03 8.20
C ILE A 64 7.21 15.88 9.65
N GLY A 65 7.82 14.75 10.02
CA GLY A 65 8.38 14.54 11.36
C GLY A 65 9.37 15.63 11.77
N LYS A 66 10.32 15.98 10.90
CA LYS A 66 11.29 17.06 11.16
C LYS A 66 10.61 18.42 11.34
N LEU A 67 9.59 18.73 10.53
CA LEU A 67 8.84 19.99 10.64
C LEU A 67 8.04 20.04 11.94
N THR A 68 7.39 18.95 12.33
CA THR A 68 6.68 18.88 13.61
C THR A 68 7.64 18.97 14.81
N ASP A 69 8.83 18.38 14.72
CA ASP A 69 9.87 18.46 15.77
C ASP A 69 10.41 19.90 15.92
N SER A 70 10.37 20.70 14.86
CA SER A 70 10.70 22.13 14.89
C SER A 70 9.62 23.02 15.51
N GLY A 71 8.50 22.42 15.92
CA GLY A 71 7.37 23.11 16.56
C GLY A 71 6.27 23.55 15.61
N MET A 72 6.31 23.16 14.33
CA MET A 72 5.24 23.46 13.38
C MET A 72 4.02 22.55 13.59
N SER A 73 2.81 23.10 13.46
CA SER A 73 1.59 22.30 13.44
C SER A 73 1.34 21.70 12.06
N TYR A 74 0.52 20.65 11.97
CA TYR A 74 0.10 20.08 10.68
C TYR A 74 -0.59 21.12 9.78
N ALA A 75 -1.33 22.07 10.35
CA ALA A 75 -1.99 23.14 9.60
C ALA A 75 -0.97 24.14 9.01
N ASP A 76 0.09 24.45 9.74
CA ASP A 76 1.17 25.32 9.24
C ASP A 76 1.93 24.62 8.10
N ILE A 77 2.14 23.30 8.20
CA ILE A 77 2.80 22.49 7.17
C ILE A 77 1.93 22.42 5.90
N GLU A 78 0.62 22.21 6.03
CA GLU A 78 -0.32 22.20 4.90
C GLU A 78 -0.29 23.54 4.14
N GLY A 79 -0.22 24.66 4.86
CA GLY A 79 -0.11 25.99 4.26
C GLY A 79 1.18 26.26 3.47
N LEU A 80 2.23 25.43 3.62
CA LEU A 80 3.46 25.55 2.82
C LEU A 80 3.31 25.01 1.40
N VAL A 81 2.39 24.06 1.17
CA VAL A 81 2.22 23.37 -0.13
C VAL A 81 1.80 24.34 -1.24
N ASP A 82 1.05 25.40 -0.93
CA ASP A 82 0.59 26.40 -1.91
C ASP A 82 1.66 27.45 -2.28
N SER A 83 2.83 27.45 -1.63
CA SER A 83 3.85 28.49 -1.83
C SER A 83 4.83 28.21 -2.98
N SER A 84 4.68 27.10 -3.73
CA SER A 84 5.67 26.68 -4.75
C SER A 84 5.48 27.23 -6.16
N ASP A 85 4.49 28.11 -6.42
CA ASP A 85 4.25 28.73 -7.74
C ASP A 85 5.32 29.73 -8.22
N GLY A 86 6.53 29.72 -7.65
CA GLY A 86 7.56 30.72 -7.97
C GLY A 86 9.02 30.39 -7.67
N ALA A 87 9.40 29.13 -7.51
CA ALA A 87 10.81 28.76 -7.39
C ALA A 87 11.43 28.57 -8.80
N ASP A 88 11.84 29.68 -9.40
CA ASP A 88 12.57 29.75 -10.67
C ASP A 88 13.84 28.89 -10.59
N SER A 89 13.76 27.64 -11.04
CA SER A 89 14.83 26.64 -10.93
C SER A 89 15.90 26.92 -11.97
N LYS A 90 16.80 27.86 -11.70
CA LYS A 90 18.10 27.91 -12.37
C LYS A 90 19.07 26.90 -11.73
N SER A 91 18.84 25.62 -11.99
CA SER A 91 19.81 24.56 -11.71
C SER A 91 20.62 24.30 -12.98
N GLY A 92 21.80 24.89 -13.06
CA GLY A 92 22.77 24.64 -14.11
C GLY A 92 23.21 23.18 -14.11
N ASN A 93 23.14 22.57 -15.28
CA ASN A 93 23.71 21.26 -15.60
C ASN A 93 25.22 21.20 -15.28
N SER A 94 25.63 20.22 -14.46
CA SER A 94 26.91 19.54 -14.68
C SER A 94 26.79 18.11 -14.18
N SER A 95 26.91 17.18 -15.12
CA SER A 95 27.06 15.75 -14.95
C SER A 95 28.11 15.41 -13.89
N ASP A 96 27.80 14.44 -13.02
CA ASP A 96 28.81 13.48 -12.60
C ASP A 96 28.18 12.09 -12.47
N SER A 97 28.85 11.14 -13.08
CA SER A 97 28.43 9.78 -13.31
C SER A 97 29.09 8.87 -12.27
N ASP A 98 28.31 8.21 -11.44
CA ASP A 98 28.81 7.05 -10.69
C ASP A 98 27.85 5.87 -10.87
N VAL A 99 28.35 4.91 -11.64
CA VAL A 99 27.81 3.56 -11.80
C VAL A 99 27.98 2.83 -10.46
N ALA A 100 26.87 2.44 -9.84
CA ALA A 100 26.87 1.46 -8.76
C ALA A 100 26.06 0.23 -9.20
N ASP A 101 26.84 -0.74 -9.65
CA ASP A 101 26.52 -2.11 -9.98
C ASP A 101 25.83 -2.80 -8.78
N GLY A 102 24.60 -3.29 -8.95
CA GLY A 102 23.83 -3.87 -7.85
C GLY A 102 22.58 -4.60 -8.31
N GLN A 103 22.77 -5.82 -8.81
CA GLN A 103 21.68 -6.74 -9.16
C GLN A 103 20.76 -7.00 -7.96
N THR A 104 19.45 -6.78 -8.11
CA THR A 104 18.45 -7.41 -7.24
C THR A 104 17.58 -8.34 -8.08
N SER A 105 17.96 -9.62 -8.10
CA SER A 105 17.12 -10.73 -8.54
C SER A 105 15.87 -10.80 -7.64
N PHE A 106 14.72 -10.35 -8.15
CA PHE A 106 13.42 -10.40 -7.44
C PHE A 106 12.75 -11.78 -7.45
N PHE A 107 13.45 -12.83 -7.90
CA PHE A 107 12.88 -14.18 -8.02
C PHE A 107 13.81 -15.26 -7.46
N GLU A 108 14.25 -15.14 -6.21
CA GLU A 108 14.62 -16.32 -5.44
C GLU A 108 13.37 -16.96 -4.83
N ASN A 109 12.82 -17.86 -5.62
CA ASN A 109 11.81 -18.83 -5.27
C ASN A 109 12.27 -19.73 -4.10
N LYS A 110 11.65 -19.59 -2.93
CA LYS A 110 11.43 -20.72 -2.02
C LYS A 110 9.97 -20.77 -1.55
N ASN A 111 9.27 -21.76 -2.06
CA ASN A 111 7.91 -22.12 -1.69
C ASN A 111 7.90 -22.74 -0.26
N PRO A 112 7.22 -22.14 0.73
CA PRO A 112 7.31 -22.57 2.15
C PRO A 112 6.51 -23.85 2.49
N TYR A 113 6.00 -24.58 1.49
CA TYR A 113 5.20 -25.81 1.68
C TYR A 113 5.76 -27.03 0.94
N THR A 114 7.07 -27.09 0.71
CA THR A 114 7.70 -28.36 0.33
C THR A 114 7.87 -29.19 1.61
N VAL A 115 7.11 -30.29 1.70
CA VAL A 115 7.17 -31.33 2.73
C VAL A 115 8.32 -32.28 2.43
#